data_AF-A0A173LXD9-F1
#
_entry.id   AF-A0A173LXD9-F1
#
_cell.length_a   1.000
_cell.length_b   1.000
_cell.length_c   1.000
_cell.angle_alpha   90.00
_cell.angle_beta   90.00
_cell.angle_gamma   90.00
#
_symmetry.space_group_name_H-M   'P 1'
#
loop_
_entity.id
_entity.type
_entity.pdbx_description
1 polymer ?
#
loop_
_entity_poly.entity_id
_entity_poly.type
_entity_poly.pdbx_seq_one_letter_code
_entity_poly.pdbx_strand_id
1 'polypeptide(L)'
;MTNPIFSSLREVRSPRYLAAIWVSRILALAVAALYFTAWWDESQARQEPMLSGASNPSLIYTWAVFTHLLPAVALVFFIVVGWNKPGISGIGFALFAFLQAFTVGGEFAYIPIVVAPALIVAIAYVTAYRWGIREKYLKSNS
;
A
#
# COMPACT_ATOMS: atom_id res chain seq x y z
N MET A 1 -12.89 6.11 -25.17
CA MET A 1 -12.44 7.11 -24.16
C MET A 1 -11.75 6.35 -23.03
N THR A 2 -10.50 6.66 -22.69
CA THR A 2 -9.83 6.04 -21.53
C THR A 2 -10.43 6.56 -20.24
N ASN A 3 -10.87 5.67 -19.34
CA ASN A 3 -11.43 6.06 -18.05
C ASN A 3 -10.43 6.95 -17.27
N PRO A 4 -10.86 8.11 -16.73
CA PRO A 4 -9.99 9.07 -16.06
C PRO A 4 -9.14 8.45 -14.94
N ILE A 5 -9.65 7.41 -14.25
CA ILE A 5 -8.97 6.71 -13.16
C ILE A 5 -7.66 6.06 -13.61
N PHE A 6 -7.61 5.56 -14.85
CA PHE A 6 -6.42 4.90 -15.42
C PHE A 6 -5.54 5.85 -16.23
N SER A 7 -5.91 7.14 -16.25
CA SER A 7 -5.15 8.15 -17.01
C SER A 7 -3.79 8.37 -16.40
N SER A 8 -2.78 8.44 -17.26
CA SER A 8 -1.46 8.85 -16.81
C SER A 8 -1.44 10.35 -16.50
N LEU A 9 -0.77 10.69 -15.40
CA LEU A 9 -0.54 12.06 -14.94
C LEU A 9 0.93 12.47 -15.04
N ARG A 10 1.75 11.73 -15.81
CA ARG A 10 3.19 12.01 -16.00
C ARG A 10 3.47 13.44 -16.49
N GLU A 11 2.58 14.01 -17.29
CA GLU A 11 2.72 15.33 -17.91
C GLU A 11 2.35 16.48 -16.95
N VAL A 12 1.73 16.18 -15.81
CA VAL A 12 1.33 17.19 -14.83
C VAL A 12 2.54 17.59 -14.00
N ARG A 13 2.90 18.88 -14.06
CA ARG A 13 4.10 19.44 -13.42
C ARG A 13 3.81 20.54 -12.40
N SER A 14 2.57 20.69 -11.92
CA SER A 14 2.32 21.73 -10.93
C SER A 14 3.04 21.40 -9.61
N PRO A 15 3.48 22.42 -8.85
CA PRO A 15 4.09 22.22 -7.55
C PRO A 15 3.17 21.47 -6.57
N ARG A 16 1.86 21.75 -6.60
CA ARG A 16 0.87 21.15 -5.70
C ARG A 16 0.69 19.66 -5.96
N TYR A 17 0.53 19.27 -7.23
CA TYR A 17 0.43 17.87 -7.62
C TYR A 17 1.73 17.13 -7.30
N LEU A 18 2.89 17.71 -7.65
CA LEU A 18 4.19 17.09 -7.42
C LEU A 18 4.45 16.83 -5.93
N ALA A 19 4.17 17.80 -5.07
CA ALA A 19 4.29 17.61 -3.63
C ALA A 19 3.38 16.47 -3.13
N ALA A 20 2.10 16.49 -3.52
CA ALA A 20 1.13 15.48 -3.12
C ALA A 20 1.52 14.07 -3.57
N ILE A 21 1.95 13.90 -4.83
CA ILE A 21 2.30 12.58 -5.35
C ILE A 21 3.59 12.05 -4.73
N TRP A 22 4.57 12.90 -4.43
CA TRP A 22 5.79 12.48 -3.73
C TRP A 22 5.52 12.08 -2.28
N VAL A 23 4.72 12.86 -1.55
CA VAL A 23 4.26 12.46 -0.21
C VAL A 23 3.56 11.11 -0.26
N SER A 24 2.64 10.92 -1.21
CA SER A 24 1.92 9.65 -1.39
C SER A 24 2.86 8.47 -1.62
N ARG A 25 3.88 8.65 -2.48
CA ARG A 25 4.88 7.61 -2.80
C ARG A 25 5.76 7.27 -1.61
N ILE A 26 6.22 8.28 -0.86
CA ILE A 26 7.05 8.08 0.33
C ILE A 26 6.27 7.29 1.38
N LEU A 27 5.02 7.68 1.65
CA LEU A 27 4.15 6.95 2.57
C LEU A 27 3.90 5.52 2.11
N ALA A 28 3.65 5.32 0.81
CA ALA A 28 3.44 3.99 0.24
C ALA A 28 4.66 3.07 0.41
N LEU A 29 5.85 3.59 0.11
CA LEU A 29 7.10 2.87 0.28
C LEU A 29 7.38 2.58 1.77
N ALA A 30 7.06 3.52 2.67
CA ALA A 30 7.19 3.32 4.10
C ALA A 30 6.27 2.20 4.60
N VAL A 31 5.01 2.16 4.17
CA VAL A 31 4.08 1.06 4.54
C VAL A 31 4.56 -0.28 3.97
N ALA A 32 5.01 -0.34 2.72
CA ALA A 32 5.58 -1.56 2.17
C ALA A 32 6.84 -2.02 2.94
N ALA A 33 7.70 -1.07 3.34
CA ALA A 33 8.88 -1.36 4.15
C ALA A 33 8.51 -1.89 5.54
N LEU A 34 7.50 -1.33 6.21
CA LEU A 34 6.99 -1.86 7.48
C LEU A 34 6.55 -3.32 7.35
N TYR A 35 5.88 -3.66 6.25
CA TYR A 35 5.49 -5.03 5.96
C TYR A 35 6.69 -5.97 5.72
N PHE A 36 7.74 -5.49 5.06
CA PHE A 36 8.99 -6.25 4.94
C PHE A 36 9.71 -6.44 6.28
N THR A 37 9.76 -5.40 7.12
CA THR A 37 10.33 -5.51 8.47
C THR A 37 9.53 -6.49 9.31
N ALA A 38 8.21 -6.41 9.29
CA ALA A 38 7.35 -7.34 10.02
C ALA A 38 7.53 -8.79 9.52
N TRP A 39 7.68 -9.00 8.21
CA TRP A 39 8.04 -10.31 7.66
C TRP A 39 9.39 -10.81 8.20
N TRP A 40 10.40 -9.94 8.24
CA TRP A 40 11.73 -10.29 8.72
C TRP A 40 11.71 -10.66 10.21
N ASP A 41 11.16 -9.79 11.05
CA ASP A 41 11.07 -9.98 12.50
C ASP A 41 10.33 -11.28 12.83
N GLU A 42 9.20 -11.50 12.17
CA GLU A 42 8.40 -12.71 12.31
C GLU A 42 9.13 -13.97 11.81
N SER A 43 9.92 -13.85 10.75
CA SER A 43 10.74 -14.97 10.27
C SER A 43 11.84 -15.33 11.26
N GLN A 44 12.45 -14.33 11.92
CA GLN A 44 13.48 -14.54 12.94
C GLN A 44 12.88 -15.11 14.24
N ALA A 45 11.78 -14.52 14.74
CA ALA A 45 11.12 -14.96 15.97
C ALA A 45 10.70 -16.44 15.92
N ARG A 46 10.36 -16.96 14.74
CA ARG A 46 9.98 -18.36 14.56
C ARG A 46 11.13 -19.30 14.15
N GLN A 47 12.36 -18.80 14.04
CA GLN A 47 13.56 -19.63 13.96
C GLN A 47 14.04 -20.09 15.34
N GLU A 48 13.54 -19.49 16.43
CA GLU A 48 13.80 -19.99 17.77
C GLU A 48 13.23 -21.40 17.95
N PRO A 49 13.99 -22.37 18.49
CA PRO A 49 13.48 -23.71 18.73
C PRO A 49 12.27 -23.64 19.65
N MET A 50 11.10 -24.10 19.19
CA MET A 50 9.95 -24.26 20.08
C MET A 50 10.37 -25.18 21.24
N LEU A 51 9.91 -24.88 22.47
CA LEU A 51 10.20 -25.61 23.72
C LEU A 51 10.01 -27.15 23.64
N SER A 52 9.35 -27.66 22.60
CA SER A 52 9.11 -29.08 22.32
C SER A 52 10.04 -29.73 21.28
N GLY A 53 11.06 -29.03 20.77
CA GLY A 53 11.99 -29.58 19.76
C GLY A 53 11.37 -29.86 18.39
N ALA A 54 10.12 -29.44 18.15
CA ALA A 54 9.42 -29.61 16.89
C ALA A 54 9.93 -28.59 15.86
N SER A 55 10.96 -28.96 15.10
CA SER A 55 11.33 -28.26 13.87
C SER A 55 10.33 -28.64 12.77
N ASN A 56 9.28 -27.85 12.57
CA ASN A 56 8.49 -27.94 11.32
C ASN A 56 8.72 -26.69 10.46
N PRO A 57 9.82 -26.66 9.68
CA PRO A 57 10.21 -25.50 8.89
C PRO A 57 9.25 -25.16 7.74
N SER A 58 8.20 -25.94 7.49
CA SER A 58 7.31 -25.70 6.34
C SER A 58 6.17 -24.71 6.65
N LEU A 59 5.42 -24.92 7.74
CA LEU A 59 4.25 -24.09 8.08
C LEU A 59 4.61 -22.72 8.66
N ILE A 60 5.75 -22.65 9.34
CA ILE A 60 6.24 -21.43 10.01
C ILE A 60 6.67 -20.34 9.01
N TYR A 61 7.40 -20.72 7.97
CA TYR A 61 7.71 -19.83 6.85
C TYR A 61 6.45 -19.46 6.07
N THR A 62 5.54 -20.42 5.92
CA THR A 62 4.27 -20.22 5.23
C THR A 62 3.46 -19.09 5.89
N TRP A 63 3.36 -19.05 7.23
CA TRP A 63 2.62 -17.99 7.92
C TRP A 63 3.23 -16.60 7.72
N ALA A 64 4.53 -16.43 7.95
CA ALA A 64 5.20 -15.13 7.77
C ALA A 64 5.08 -14.64 6.31
N VAL A 65 5.14 -15.57 5.35
CA VAL A 65 4.91 -15.27 3.93
C VAL A 65 3.49 -14.77 3.68
N PHE A 66 2.47 -15.47 4.19
CA PHE A 66 1.07 -15.09 3.96
C PHE A 66 0.65 -13.81 4.67
N THR A 67 1.14 -13.57 5.88
CA THR A 67 0.71 -12.43 6.70
C THR A 67 1.51 -11.16 6.45
N HIS A 68 2.73 -11.26 5.91
CA HIS A 68 3.60 -10.11 5.74
C HIS A 68 4.21 -9.99 4.34
N LEU A 69 4.90 -11.02 3.82
CA LEU A 69 5.62 -10.91 2.54
C LEU A 69 4.69 -10.72 1.34
N LEU A 70 3.66 -11.56 1.21
CA LEU A 70 2.70 -11.45 0.11
C LEU A 70 1.97 -10.10 0.12
N PRO A 71 1.47 -9.61 1.28
CA PRO A 71 1.03 -8.22 1.42
C PRO A 71 2.06 -7.18 0.94
N ALA A 72 3.32 -7.30 1.36
CA ALA A 72 4.38 -6.38 0.94
C ALA A 72 4.53 -6.35 -0.58
N VAL A 73 4.58 -7.53 -1.21
CA VAL A 73 4.70 -7.69 -2.67
C VAL A 73 3.49 -7.08 -3.38
N ALA A 74 2.28 -7.31 -2.89
CA ALA A 74 1.06 -6.72 -3.44
C ALA A 74 1.09 -5.18 -3.38
N LEU A 75 1.54 -4.60 -2.26
CA LEU A 75 1.70 -3.15 -2.13
C LEU A 75 2.74 -2.60 -3.10
N VAL A 76 3.90 -3.25 -3.22
CA VAL A 76 4.94 -2.87 -4.19
C VAL A 76 4.40 -2.93 -5.61
N PHE A 77 3.62 -3.96 -5.96
CA PHE A 77 2.97 -4.06 -7.26
C PHE A 77 2.08 -2.85 -7.55
N PHE A 78 1.23 -2.45 -6.61
CA PHE A 78 0.36 -1.26 -6.78
C PHE A 78 1.15 0.05 -6.86
N ILE A 79 2.30 0.16 -6.18
CA ILE A 79 3.21 1.31 -6.29
C ILE A 79 3.81 1.38 -7.69
N VAL A 80 4.35 0.27 -8.19
CA VAL A 80 5.04 0.20 -9.49
C VAL A 80 4.06 0.43 -10.64
N VAL A 81 2.94 -0.30 -10.66
CA VAL A 81 1.93 -0.19 -11.73
C VAL A 81 1.26 1.19 -11.71
N GLY A 82 1.00 1.73 -10.51
CA GLY A 82 0.39 3.04 -10.34
C GLY A 82 1.36 4.21 -10.35
N TRP A 83 2.66 4.00 -10.60
CA TRP A 83 3.68 5.04 -10.47
C TRP A 83 3.35 6.32 -11.23
N ASN A 84 2.88 6.18 -12.47
CA ASN A 84 2.43 7.27 -13.33
C ASN A 84 0.90 7.39 -13.43
N LYS A 85 0.17 6.53 -12.70
CA LYS A 85 -1.30 6.41 -12.68
C LYS A 85 -1.77 6.37 -11.22
N PRO A 86 -1.75 7.52 -10.50
CA PRO A 86 -1.98 7.56 -9.06
C PRO A 86 -3.32 6.95 -8.62
N GLY A 87 -4.32 6.97 -9.48
CA GLY A 87 -5.61 6.31 -9.23
C GLY A 87 -5.49 4.80 -9.01
N ILE A 88 -4.57 4.12 -9.72
CA ILE A 88 -4.32 2.69 -9.53
C ILE A 88 -3.71 2.41 -8.15
N SER A 89 -2.70 3.19 -7.74
CA SER A 89 -2.13 3.04 -6.40
C SER A 89 -3.17 3.34 -5.32
N GLY A 90 -3.96 4.41 -5.48
CA GLY A 90 -5.05 4.73 -4.55
C GLY A 90 -6.06 3.59 -4.38
N ILE A 91 -6.49 2.96 -5.49
CA ILE A 91 -7.39 1.79 -5.45
C ILE A 91 -6.70 0.60 -4.78
N GLY A 92 -5.45 0.31 -5.13
CA GLY A 92 -4.70 -0.80 -4.54
C GLY A 92 -4.59 -0.70 -3.02
N PHE A 93 -4.21 0.48 -2.52
CA PHE A 93 -4.13 0.73 -1.07
C PHE A 93 -5.51 0.76 -0.39
N ALA A 94 -6.55 1.25 -1.05
CA ALA A 94 -7.91 1.21 -0.51
C ALA A 94 -8.44 -0.22 -0.39
N LEU A 95 -8.22 -1.05 -1.42
CA LEU A 95 -8.57 -2.48 -1.40
C LEU A 95 -7.79 -3.21 -0.31
N PHE A 96 -6.50 -2.90 -0.17
CA PHE A 96 -5.67 -3.49 0.88
C PHE A 96 -6.16 -3.12 2.28
N ALA A 97 -6.42 -1.83 2.53
CA ALA A 97 -6.99 -1.35 3.79
C ALA A 97 -8.36 -2.00 4.10
N PHE A 98 -9.20 -2.14 3.07
CA PHE A 98 -10.48 -2.84 3.19
C PHE A 98 -10.27 -4.29 3.61
N LEU A 99 -9.42 -5.05 2.92
CA LEU A 99 -9.13 -6.45 3.26
C LEU A 99 -8.58 -6.59 4.68
N GLN A 100 -7.68 -5.71 5.10
CA GLN A 100 -7.18 -5.67 6.48
C GLN A 100 -8.32 -5.51 7.49
N ALA A 101 -9.30 -4.65 7.22
CA ALA A 101 -10.44 -4.45 8.12
C ALA A 101 -11.27 -5.73 8.32
N PHE A 102 -11.38 -6.60 7.32
CA PHE A 102 -12.03 -7.91 7.48
C PHE A 102 -11.15 -8.91 8.23
N THR A 103 -9.83 -8.87 8.03
CA THR A 103 -8.91 -9.83 8.66
C THR A 103 -8.72 -9.61 10.16
N VAL A 104 -9.00 -8.41 10.68
CA VAL A 104 -8.91 -8.09 12.12
C VAL A 104 -9.99 -8.81 12.95
N GLY A 105 -10.95 -9.51 12.31
CA GLY A 105 -11.71 -10.58 12.97
C GLY A 105 -12.53 -10.18 14.21
N GLY A 106 -13.05 -8.94 14.25
CA GLY A 106 -13.85 -8.42 15.38
C GLY A 106 -13.04 -7.72 16.47
N GLU A 107 -11.71 -7.68 16.37
CA GLU A 107 -10.85 -6.94 17.30
C GLU A 107 -10.79 -5.45 16.92
N PHE A 108 -11.93 -4.76 17.03
CA PHE A 108 -12.12 -3.38 16.55
C PHE A 108 -11.06 -2.39 17.07
N ALA A 109 -10.47 -2.64 18.24
CA ALA A 109 -9.40 -1.84 18.81
C ALA A 109 -8.12 -1.78 17.95
N TYR A 110 -7.84 -2.79 17.13
CA TYR A 110 -6.66 -2.82 16.26
C TYR A 110 -6.90 -2.20 14.89
N ILE A 111 -8.15 -1.89 14.52
CA ILE A 111 -8.46 -1.27 13.21
C ILE A 111 -7.63 -0.01 12.98
N PRO A 112 -7.51 0.95 13.93
CA PRO A 112 -6.69 2.14 13.69
C PRO A 112 -5.22 1.83 13.44
N ILE A 113 -4.68 0.76 14.02
CA ILE A 113 -3.25 0.43 13.89
C ILE A 113 -3.00 -0.35 12.60
N VAL A 114 -3.86 -1.31 12.28
CA VAL A 114 -3.69 -2.20 11.13
C VAL A 114 -4.14 -1.53 9.83
N VAL A 115 -5.30 -0.87 9.83
CA VAL A 115 -5.97 -0.34 8.62
C VAL A 115 -5.53 1.08 8.29
N ALA A 116 -5.30 1.93 9.30
CA ALA A 116 -5.04 3.35 9.05
C ALA A 116 -3.80 3.61 8.19
N PRO A 117 -2.65 2.90 8.33
CA PRO A 117 -1.49 3.15 7.48
C PRO A 117 -1.82 3.04 5.99
N ALA A 118 -2.48 1.95 5.58
CA ALA A 118 -2.88 1.74 4.20
C ALA A 118 -3.97 2.73 3.75
N LEU A 119 -4.93 3.03 4.61
CA LEU A 119 -6.00 3.99 4.31
C LEU A 119 -5.47 5.42 4.13
N ILE A 120 -4.50 5.84 4.96
CA ILE A 120 -3.83 7.14 4.82
C ILE A 120 -3.14 7.24 3.47
N VAL A 121 -2.43 6.19 3.05
CA VAL A 121 -1.78 6.15 1.72
C VAL A 121 -2.82 6.21 0.60
N ALA A 122 -3.93 5.48 0.74
CA ALA A 122 -5.02 5.53 -0.24
C ALA A 122 -5.59 6.96 -0.38
N ILE A 123 -5.88 7.63 0.74
CA ILE A 123 -6.37 9.01 0.77
C ILE A 123 -5.36 9.96 0.14
N ALA A 124 -4.07 9.79 0.43
CA ALA A 124 -2.99 10.61 -0.15
C ALA A 124 -2.97 10.48 -1.68
N TYR A 125 -2.99 9.24 -2.21
CA TYR A 125 -3.03 9.01 -3.66
C TYR A 125 -4.30 9.53 -4.32
N VAL A 126 -5.47 9.36 -3.70
CA VAL A 126 -6.74 9.90 -4.21
C VAL A 126 -6.69 11.42 -4.26
N THR A 127 -6.13 12.06 -3.23
CA THR A 127 -5.96 13.52 -3.18
C THR A 127 -5.02 13.99 -4.29
N ALA A 128 -3.85 13.37 -4.44
CA ALA A 128 -2.91 13.67 -5.51
C ALA A 128 -3.54 13.47 -6.91
N TYR A 129 -4.29 12.38 -7.09
CA TYR A 129 -5.01 12.09 -8.33
C TYR A 129 -6.03 13.19 -8.66
N ARG A 130 -6.87 13.60 -7.70
CA ARG A 130 -7.88 14.65 -7.89
C ARG A 130 -7.25 15.98 -8.31
N TRP A 131 -6.14 16.36 -7.68
CA TRP A 131 -5.42 17.57 -8.05
C TRP A 131 -4.80 17.47 -9.44
N GLY A 132 -4.16 16.35 -9.77
CA GLY A 132 -3.52 16.18 -11.08
C GLY A 132 -4.52 16.14 -12.24
N ILE A 133 -5.68 15.49 -12.07
CA ILE A 133 -6.74 15.49 -13.10
C ILE A 133 -7.29 16.90 -13.31
N ARG A 134 -7.55 17.64 -12.23
CA ARG A 134 -8.05 19.03 -12.32
C ARG A 134 -7.10 19.89 -13.14
N GLU A 135 -5.80 19.80 -12.89
CA GLU A 135 -4.79 20.59 -13.60
C GLU A 135 -4.63 20.18 -15.05
N LYS A 136 -4.70 18.87 -15.34
CA LYS A 136 -4.69 18.37 -16.71
C LYS A 136 -5.88 18.94 -17.50
N TYR A 137 -7.07 18.97 -16.90
CA TYR A 137 -8.27 19.53 -17.50
C TYR A 137 -8.19 21.05 -17.71
N LEU A 138 -7.61 21.79 -16.76
CA LEU A 138 -7.43 23.23 -16.92
C LEU A 138 -6.47 23.57 -18.06
N LYS A 139 -5.40 22.78 -18.25
CA LYS A 139 -4.47 22.96 -19.37
C LYS A 139 -5.04 22.57 -20.74
N SER A 140 -5.95 21.59 -20.80
CA SER A 140 -6.53 21.16 -22.08
C SER A 140 -7.58 22.13 -22.61
N ASN A 141 -8.12 23.01 -21.75
CA ASN A 141 -9.19 23.95 -22.07
C ASN A 141 -8.75 25.43 -22.00
N SER A 142 -7.43 25.67 -21.94
CA SER A 142 -6.79 26.99 -22.00
C SER A 142 -6.13 27.18 -23.35
#